data_AF-A0A8S2FQK8-F1
#
_entry.id   AF-A0A8S2FQK8-F1
#
_cell.length_a   1.000
_cell.length_b   1.000
_cell.length_c   1.000
_cell.angle_alpha   90.00
_cell.angle_beta   90.00
_cell.angle_gamma   90.00
#
_symmetry.space_group_name_H-M   'P 1'
#
loop_
_entity.id
_entity.type
_entity.pdbx_description
1 polymer ?
#
loop_
_entity_poly.entity_id
_entity_poly.type
_entity_poly.pdbx_seq_one_letter_code
_entity_poly.pdbx_strand_id
1 'polypeptide(L)'
;MSLWCDKYRPKTFDELDYQHEQAELLKNIVSSGDFPHFLIYGPSGAGKKTRITCILNELYGPGVNTLRLENHEFQTPAGKKIDITTIGSVYHTQVNP
;
A
#
# COMPACT_ATOMS: atom_id res chain seq x y z
N MET A 1 22.26 4.26 4.07
CA MET A 1 21.83 5.54 3.48
C MET A 1 20.50 5.32 2.79
N SER A 2 19.48 6.14 3.07
CA SER A 2 18.16 6.04 2.43
C SER A 2 18.20 6.75 1.07
N LEU A 3 17.55 6.19 0.05
CA LEU A 3 17.36 6.83 -1.25
C LEU A 3 16.50 8.09 -1.07
N TRP A 4 16.81 9.17 -1.78
CA TRP A 4 16.02 10.40 -1.70
C TRP A 4 14.55 10.17 -2.06
N CYS A 5 14.29 9.29 -3.02
CA CYS A 5 12.94 8.89 -3.42
C CYS A 5 12.14 8.26 -2.28
N ASP A 6 12.78 7.57 -1.34
CA ASP A 6 12.10 7.01 -0.16
C ASP A 6 12.02 8.04 0.97
N LYS A 7 13.06 8.87 1.13
CA LYS A 7 13.11 9.92 2.14
C LYS A 7 12.01 10.96 1.96
N TYR A 8 11.75 11.37 0.73
CA TYR A 8 10.76 12.39 0.38
C TYR A 8 9.45 11.81 -0.16
N ARG A 9 9.21 10.49 -0.01
CA ARG A 9 7.94 9.89 -0.43
C ARG A 9 6.82 10.45 0.46
N PRO A 10 5.75 11.03 -0.12
CA PRO A 10 4.57 11.45 0.63
C PRO A 10 3.96 10.32 1.45
N LYS A 11 3.55 10.62 2.69
CA LYS A 11 2.94 9.66 3.62
C LYS A 11 1.47 9.97 3.90
N THR A 12 1.06 11.22 3.67
CA THR A 12 -0.32 11.70 3.84
C THR A 12 -0.85 12.26 2.52
N PHE A 13 -2.18 12.42 2.41
CA PHE A 13 -2.78 13.03 1.23
C PHE A 13 -2.36 14.48 1.03
N ASP A 14 -2.13 15.22 2.12
CA ASP A 14 -1.76 16.64 2.08
C ASP A 14 -0.30 16.86 1.61
N GLU A 15 0.55 15.83 1.72
CA GLU A 15 1.93 15.83 1.22
C GLU A 15 2.04 15.47 -0.28
N LEU A 16 0.92 15.16 -0.97
CA LEU A 16 0.96 14.80 -2.38
C LEU A 16 1.16 16.04 -3.27
N ASP A 17 2.21 16.00 -4.10
CA ASP A 17 2.60 17.14 -4.94
C ASP A 17 1.72 17.36 -6.19
N TYR A 18 0.86 16.39 -6.56
CA TYR A 18 0.07 16.46 -7.79
C TYR A 18 -1.24 15.65 -7.76
N GLN A 19 -2.13 15.95 -8.72
CA GLN A 19 -3.48 15.37 -8.84
C GLN A 19 -4.27 15.50 -7.53
N HIS A 20 -4.37 16.73 -7.02
CA HIS A 20 -5.06 17.03 -5.77
C HIS A 20 -6.55 16.64 -5.79
N GLU A 21 -7.23 16.81 -6.93
CA GLU A 21 -8.63 16.37 -7.08
C GLU A 21 -8.80 14.87 -6.82
N GLN A 22 -7.88 14.04 -7.32
CA GLN A 22 -7.90 12.60 -7.06
C GLN A 22 -7.53 12.27 -5.61
N ALA A 23 -6.64 13.06 -4.99
CA ALA A 23 -6.32 12.90 -3.57
C ALA A 23 -7.54 13.20 -2.69
N GLU A 24 -8.27 14.29 -2.97
CA GLU A 24 -9.51 14.65 -2.28
C GLU A 24 -10.60 13.59 -2.47
N LEU A 25 -10.77 13.07 -3.68
CA LEU A 25 -11.71 11.97 -3.91
C LEU A 25 -11.38 10.75 -3.05
N LEU A 26 -10.11 10.34 -3.01
CA LEU A 26 -9.68 9.21 -2.18
C LEU A 26 -9.86 9.49 -0.68
N LYS A 27 -9.57 10.71 -0.23
CA LYS A 27 -9.78 11.15 1.16
C LYS A 27 -11.25 11.08 1.56
N ASN A 28 -12.14 11.49 0.67
CA ASN A 28 -13.60 11.40 0.86
C ASN A 28 -14.07 9.94 0.93
N ILE A 29 -13.57 9.06 0.06
CA ILE A 29 -13.91 7.63 0.08
C ILE A 29 -13.41 6.95 1.37
N VAL A 30 -12.21 7.30 1.85
CA VAL A 30 -11.70 6.80 3.13
C VAL A 30 -12.59 7.26 4.29
N SER A 31 -13.07 8.50 4.23
CA SER A 31 -13.92 9.10 5.28
C SER A 31 -15.37 8.59 5.27
N SER A 32 -15.86 8.02 4.16
CA SER A 32 -17.26 7.58 4.05
C SER A 32 -17.58 6.28 4.79
N GLY A 33 -16.58 5.59 5.36
CA GLY A 33 -16.74 4.36 6.13
C GLY A 33 -17.01 3.10 5.30
N ASP A 34 -17.59 3.23 4.11
CA ASP A 34 -17.69 2.18 3.10
C ASP A 34 -16.51 2.27 2.12
N PHE A 35 -15.52 1.39 2.31
CA PHE A 35 -14.27 1.40 1.54
C PHE A 35 -14.30 0.33 0.43
N PRO A 36 -14.40 0.72 -0.86
CA PRO A 36 -14.53 -0.23 -1.95
C PRO A 36 -13.19 -0.89 -2.32
N HIS A 37 -13.25 -1.96 -3.10
CA HIS A 37 -12.07 -2.54 -3.73
C HIS A 37 -11.54 -1.64 -4.85
N PHE A 38 -10.23 -1.39 -4.86
CA PHE A 38 -9.59 -0.54 -5.86
C PHE A 38 -8.75 -1.33 -6.85
N LEU A 39 -8.82 -0.92 -8.13
CA LEU A 39 -7.83 -1.22 -9.14
C LEU A 39 -7.09 0.08 -9.50
N ILE A 40 -5.85 0.23 -9.02
CA ILE A 40 -5.03 1.42 -9.29
C ILE A 40 -4.02 1.08 -10.40
N TYR A 41 -4.13 1.76 -11.53
CA TYR A 41 -3.27 1.57 -12.70
C TYR A 41 -2.64 2.90 -13.15
N GLY A 42 -1.64 2.82 -14.03
CA GLY A 42 -0.90 3.97 -14.54
C GLY A 42 0.59 3.69 -14.76
N PRO A 43 1.35 4.64 -15.34
CA PRO A 43 2.75 4.44 -15.67
C PRO A 43 3.64 4.24 -14.44
N SER A 44 4.85 3.71 -14.64
CA SER A 44 5.84 3.61 -13.56
C SER A 44 6.20 5.00 -13.04
N GLY A 45 6.38 5.14 -11.72
CA GLY A 45 6.66 6.44 -11.09
C GLY A 45 5.45 7.35 -10.86
N ALA A 46 4.24 7.01 -11.32
CA ALA A 46 3.02 7.83 -11.13
C ALA A 46 2.45 7.83 -9.69
N GLY A 47 3.23 7.45 -8.68
CA GLY A 47 2.79 7.52 -7.28
C GLY A 47 1.73 6.50 -6.85
N LYS A 48 1.43 5.47 -7.65
CA LYS A 48 0.41 4.45 -7.34
C LYS A 48 0.58 3.84 -5.94
N LYS A 49 1.79 3.34 -5.64
CA LYS A 49 2.11 2.75 -4.33
C LYS A 49 2.07 3.78 -3.22
N THR A 50 2.54 5.00 -3.48
CA THR A 50 2.47 6.13 -2.54
C THR A 50 1.03 6.42 -2.13
N ARG A 51 0.09 6.49 -3.08
CA ARG A 51 -1.33 6.71 -2.79
C ARG A 51 -1.94 5.59 -1.96
N ILE A 52 -1.60 4.32 -2.25
CA ILE A 52 -2.03 3.18 -1.41
C ILE A 52 -1.52 3.34 0.03
N THR A 53 -0.27 3.74 0.21
CA THR A 53 0.28 4.00 1.56
C THR A 53 -0.44 5.15 2.26
N CYS A 54 -0.78 6.23 1.55
CA CYS A 54 -1.57 7.34 2.11
C CYS A 54 -2.96 6.87 2.55
N ILE A 55 -3.65 6.09 1.72
CA ILE A 55 -4.95 5.48 2.05
C ILE A 55 -4.85 4.64 3.33
N LEU A 56 -3.84 3.77 3.42
CA LEU A 56 -3.64 2.89 4.57
C LEU A 56 -3.33 3.70 5.85
N ASN A 57 -2.50 4.74 5.74
CA ASN A 57 -2.21 5.66 6.85
C ASN A 57 -3.47 6.37 7.32
N GLU A 58 -4.35 6.81 6.41
CA GLU A 58 -5.59 7.49 6.77
C GLU A 58 -6.60 6.54 7.44
N LEU A 59 -6.70 5.29 6.96
CA LEU A 59 -7.61 4.28 7.51
C LEU A 59 -7.19 3.75 8.89
N TYR A 60 -5.89 3.48 9.08
CA TYR A 60 -5.39 2.71 10.23
C TYR A 60 -4.32 3.44 11.05
N GLY A 61 -3.94 4.65 10.64
CA GLY A 61 -2.92 5.45 11.32
C GLY A 61 -1.49 4.93 11.12
N PRO A 62 -0.54 5.39 11.96
CA PRO A 62 0.89 5.20 11.73
C PRO A 62 1.36 3.74 11.84
N GLY A 63 0.57 2.85 12.45
CA GLY A 63 0.93 1.45 12.65
C GLY A 63 1.08 0.67 11.34
N VAL A 64 0.52 1.16 10.23
CA VAL A 64 0.72 0.57 8.89
C VAL A 64 2.18 0.59 8.43
N ASN A 65 3.00 1.50 8.98
CA ASN A 65 4.41 1.64 8.60
C ASN A 65 5.32 0.62 9.30
N THR A 66 4.80 -0.13 10.28
CA THR A 66 5.56 -1.17 10.98
C THR A 66 5.51 -2.45 10.16
N LEU A 67 6.43 -2.55 9.20
CA LEU A 67 6.49 -3.67 8.27
C LEU A 67 7.27 -4.86 8.84
N ARG A 68 6.78 -6.06 8.55
CA ARG A 68 7.37 -7.35 8.86
C ARG A 68 7.42 -8.17 7.57
N LEU A 69 8.43 -9.02 7.47
CA LEU A 69 8.59 -9.96 6.38
C LEU A 69 8.12 -11.32 6.88
N GLU A 70 7.17 -11.92 6.16
CA GLU A 70 6.60 -13.22 6.49
C GLU A 70 6.80 -14.17 5.31
N ASN A 71 7.26 -15.38 5.60
CA ASN A 71 7.38 -16.44 4.60
C ASN A 71 6.26 -17.43 4.84
N HIS A 72 5.46 -17.66 3.79
CA HIS A 72 4.37 -18.62 3.82
C HIS A 72 4.71 -19.76 2.87
N GLU A 73 4.77 -20.97 3.42
CA GLU A 73 4.97 -22.20 2.66
C GLU A 73 3.62 -22.92 2.50
N PHE A 74 3.26 -23.24 1.26
CA PHE A 74 2.04 -23.98 0.96
C PHE A 74 2.35 -25.17 0.06
N GLN A 75 1.66 -26.28 0.28
CA GLN A 75 1.67 -27.41 -0.63
C GLN A 75 0.38 -27.42 -1.44
N THR A 76 0.51 -27.38 -2.76
CA THR A 76 -0.63 -27.55 -3.66
C THR A 76 -1.18 -28.97 -3.60
N PRO A 77 -2.45 -29.20 -3.98
CA PRO A 77 -3.00 -30.56 -4.12
C PRO A 77 -2.21 -31.45 -5.09
N ALA A 78 -1.45 -30.86 -6.03
CA ALA A 78 -0.56 -31.56 -6.95
C ALA A 78 0.83 -31.89 -6.35
N GLY A 79 1.05 -31.64 -5.06
CA GLY A 79 2.31 -31.92 -4.36
C GLY A 79 3.41 -30.88 -4.55
N LYS A 80 3.21 -29.86 -5.40
CA LYS A 80 4.15 -28.75 -5.60
C LYS A 80 4.17 -27.84 -4.37
N LYS A 81 5.36 -27.61 -3.81
CA LYS A 81 5.60 -26.59 -2.78
C LYS A 81 5.67 -25.21 -3.41
N ILE A 82 5.03 -24.23 -2.78
CA ILE A 82 5.02 -22.82 -3.17
C ILE A 82 5.44 -22.03 -1.94
N ASP A 83 6.46 -21.21 -2.09
CA ASP A 83 6.92 -20.30 -1.04
C ASP A 83 6.57 -18.88 -1.48
N ILE A 84 5.74 -18.18 -0.70
CA ILE A 84 5.40 -16.77 -0.94
C ILE A 84 5.95 -15.94 0.21
N THR A 85 6.83 -15.00 -0.14
CA THR A 85 7.27 -13.95 0.77
C THR A 85 6.31 -12.78 0.69
N THR A 86 5.74 -12.41 1.83
CA THR A 86 4.93 -11.20 1.96
C THR A 86 5.64 -10.17 2.82
N ILE A 87 5.31 -8.90 2.58
CA ILE A 87 5.75 -7.79 3.41
C ILE A 87 4.49 -7.07 3.86
N GLY A 88 4.32 -6.87 5.15
CA GLY A 88 3.07 -6.29 5.65
C GLY A 88 3.18 -5.76 7.05
N SER A 89 2.12 -5.07 7.47
CA SER A 89 1.90 -4.71 8.86
C SER A 89 0.71 -5.53 9.40
N VAL A 90 0.35 -5.31 10.66
CA VAL A 90 -0.88 -5.90 11.23
C VAL A 90 -2.17 -5.45 10.52
N TYR A 91 -2.11 -4.41 9.67
CA TYR A 91 -3.27 -3.86 8.95
C TYR A 91 -3.33 -4.22 7.47
N HIS A 92 -2.23 -4.65 6.87
CA HIS A 92 -2.19 -4.98 5.44
C HIS A 92 -1.05 -5.92 5.09
N THR A 93 -1.25 -6.72 4.05
CA THR A 93 -0.24 -7.61 3.47
C THR A 93 0.02 -7.21 2.03
N GLN A 94 1.27 -6.92 1.70
CA GLN A 94 1.73 -6.71 0.33
C GLN A 94 2.28 -8.03 -0.21
N VAL A 95 1.67 -8.52 -1.28
CA VAL A 95 2.16 -9.67 -2.04
C VAL A 95 2.78 -9.15 -3.32
N ASN A 96 4.07 -9.44 -3.52
CA ASN A 96 4.76 -9.19 -4.78
C ASN A 96 5.09 -10.56 -5.39
N PRO A 97 4.34 -11.03 -6.40
CA PRO A 97 4.69 -12.24 -7.12
C PRO A 97 6.00 -12.08 -7.91
#